data_AF-A0AAA9TH90-F1
#
_entry.id   AF-A0AAA9TH90-F1
#
_cell.length_a   1.000
_cell.length_b   1.000
_cell.length_c   1.000
_cell.angle_alpha   90.00
_cell.angle_beta   90.00
_cell.angle_gamma   90.00
#
_symmetry.space_group_name_H-M   'P 1'
#
loop_
_entity.id
_entity.type
_entity.pdbx_description
1 polymer ?
#
loop_
_entity_poly.entity_id
_entity_poly.type
_entity_poly.pdbx_seq_one_letter_code
_entity_poly.pdbx_strand_id
1 'polypeptide(L)'
;MGIPDHLTCILRNLYAGQEATVRTGHGTTDWFQIGKGVCQGCILSPCLFNLYAEYIMRNTALEEAQVGIKIAGRNINNLRHADDTTLMAESEEELKSPLMKVKEESEKVALKLNIQETKIMASDPITSSQIDGETIETVTGLYFHGLQNHCRW
;
A
#
# COMPACT_ATOMS: atom_id res chain seq x y z
N MET A 1 -21.22 6.45 -8.14
CA MET A 1 -20.75 5.17 -8.72
C MET A 1 -21.98 4.38 -9.12
N GLY A 2 -22.04 3.84 -10.34
CA GLY A 2 -23.21 3.08 -10.84
C GLY A 2 -23.34 1.67 -10.26
N ILE A 3 -23.04 1.49 -8.97
CA ILE A 3 -23.17 0.20 -8.28
C ILE A 3 -24.60 0.08 -7.76
N PRO A 4 -25.32 -1.02 -8.03
CA PRO A 4 -26.65 -1.25 -7.49
C PRO A 4 -26.69 -1.26 -5.95
N ASP A 5 -27.67 -0.57 -5.37
CA ASP A 5 -27.82 -0.42 -3.91
C ASP A 5 -27.88 -1.76 -3.15
N HIS A 6 -28.47 -2.79 -3.76
CA HIS A 6 -28.56 -4.11 -3.13
C HIS A 6 -27.17 -4.75 -2.90
N LEU A 7 -26.19 -4.51 -3.77
CA LEU A 7 -24.82 -5.02 -3.59
C LEU A 7 -24.13 -4.28 -2.45
N THR A 8 -24.29 -2.95 -2.39
CA THR A 8 -23.77 -2.14 -1.28
C THR A 8 -24.41 -2.55 0.05
N CYS A 9 -25.70 -2.89 0.05
CA CYS A 9 -26.40 -3.41 1.23
C CYS A 9 -25.81 -4.75 1.70
N ILE A 10 -25.62 -5.71 0.79
CA ILE A 10 -25.01 -7.01 1.11
C ILE A 10 -23.60 -6.82 1.70
N LEU A 11 -22.77 -5.98 1.08
CA LEU A 11 -21.42 -5.69 1.58
C LEU A 11 -21.47 -5.03 2.97
N ARG A 12 -22.34 -4.05 3.18
CA ARG A 12 -22.50 -3.40 4.48
C ARG A 12 -22.92 -4.39 5.57
N ASN A 13 -23.87 -5.27 5.26
CA ASN A 13 -24.34 -6.28 6.21
C ASN A 13 -23.28 -7.35 6.49
N LEU A 14 -22.44 -7.70 5.50
CA LEU A 14 -21.32 -8.62 5.70
C LEU A 14 -20.35 -8.10 6.76
N TYR A 15 -20.07 -6.79 6.77
CA TYR A 15 -19.11 -6.14 7.68
C TYR A 15 -19.72 -5.54 8.95
N ALA A 16 -21.04 -5.51 9.08
CA ALA A 16 -21.71 -4.93 10.26
C ALA A 16 -21.61 -5.87 11.47
N GLY A 17 -21.16 -5.34 12.61
CA GLY A 17 -21.17 -6.05 13.91
C GLY A 17 -20.35 -7.34 13.92
N GLN A 18 -19.25 -7.38 13.17
CA GLN A 18 -18.40 -8.57 13.09
C GLN A 18 -17.71 -8.86 14.40
N GLU A 19 -17.69 -10.14 14.78
CA GLU A 19 -16.94 -10.64 15.93
C GLU A 19 -15.97 -11.72 15.48
N ALA A 20 -14.83 -11.80 16.16
CA ALA A 20 -13.84 -12.85 15.96
C ALA A 20 -13.31 -13.37 17.30
N THR A 21 -12.72 -14.56 17.24
CA THR A 21 -11.93 -15.15 18.31
C THR A 21 -10.68 -15.79 17.70
N VAL A 22 -9.60 -15.88 18.46
CA VAL A 22 -8.34 -16.47 18.03
C VAL A 22 -8.18 -17.84 18.68
N ARG A 23 -8.01 -18.88 17.87
CA ARG A 23 -7.65 -20.22 18.35
C ARG A 23 -6.14 -20.34 18.45
N THR A 24 -5.62 -20.55 19.66
CA THR A 24 -4.20 -20.73 19.96
C THR A 24 -3.93 -22.17 20.43
N GLY A 25 -2.65 -22.52 20.61
CA GLY A 25 -2.27 -23.80 21.23
C GLY A 25 -2.71 -23.96 22.69
N HIS A 26 -3.13 -22.86 23.35
CA HIS A 26 -3.57 -22.84 24.74
C HIS A 26 -5.09 -22.74 24.90
N GLY A 27 -5.85 -22.72 23.79
CA GLY A 27 -7.30 -22.57 23.80
C GLY A 27 -7.80 -21.47 22.87
N THR A 28 -9.10 -21.20 22.93
CA THR A 28 -9.78 -20.18 22.13
C THR A 28 -9.98 -18.93 22.99
N THR A 29 -9.67 -17.75 22.47
CA THR A 29 -9.88 -16.49 23.20
C THR A 29 -11.36 -16.15 23.33
N ASP A 30 -11.69 -15.15 24.15
CA ASP A 30 -13.02 -14.55 24.13
C ASP A 30 -13.31 -13.89 22.78
N TRP A 31 -14.59 -13.70 22.50
CA TRP A 31 -15.05 -12.96 21.33
C TRP A 31 -14.71 -11.47 21.47
N PHE A 32 -14.28 -10.87 20.37
CA PHE A 32 -14.03 -9.44 20.27
C PHE A 32 -14.56 -8.88 18.96
N GLN A 33 -14.95 -7.61 18.97
CA GLN A 33 -15.51 -6.92 17.80
C GLN A 33 -14.40 -6.53 16.81
N ILE A 34 -14.63 -6.78 15.53
CA ILE A 34 -13.78 -6.32 14.43
C ILE A 34 -14.25 -4.92 14.02
N GLY A 35 -13.46 -3.90 14.37
CA GLY A 35 -13.78 -2.51 14.03
C GLY A 35 -13.20 -2.02 12.69
N LYS A 36 -12.16 -2.67 12.17
CA LYS A 36 -11.44 -2.25 10.95
C LYS A 36 -10.85 -3.46 10.22
N GLY A 37 -10.68 -3.31 8.91
CA GLY A 37 -10.04 -4.29 8.04
C GLY A 37 -11.02 -5.08 7.18
N VAL A 38 -10.47 -6.01 6.40
CA VAL A 38 -11.22 -6.94 5.55
C VAL A 38 -11.26 -8.33 6.21
N CYS A 39 -12.31 -9.11 5.97
CA CYS A 39 -12.43 -10.45 6.55
C CYS A 39 -11.34 -11.37 5.98
N GLN A 40 -10.45 -11.87 6.83
CA GLN A 40 -9.47 -12.86 6.36
C GLN A 40 -10.17 -14.14 5.88
N GLY A 41 -9.71 -14.68 4.74
CA GLY A 41 -10.30 -15.86 4.12
C GLY A 41 -11.58 -15.61 3.30
N CYS A 42 -12.13 -14.39 3.30
CA CYS A 42 -13.26 -14.07 2.43
C CYS A 42 -12.78 -13.81 0.98
N ILE A 43 -13.47 -14.41 0.01
CA ILE A 43 -13.15 -14.30 -1.42
C ILE A 43 -13.24 -12.86 -1.95
N LEU A 44 -14.05 -12.01 -1.30
CA LEU A 44 -14.22 -10.61 -1.69
C LEU A 44 -13.15 -9.68 -1.10
N SER A 45 -12.47 -10.11 -0.03
CA SER A 45 -11.50 -9.27 0.67
C SER A 45 -10.37 -8.76 -0.22
N PRO A 46 -9.76 -9.57 -1.12
CA PRO A 46 -8.76 -9.05 -2.05
C PRO A 46 -9.31 -7.97 -3.00
N CYS A 47 -10.54 -8.15 -3.49
CA CYS A 47 -11.18 -7.18 -4.38
C CYS A 47 -11.48 -5.86 -3.66
N LEU A 48 -11.98 -5.94 -2.42
CA LEU A 48 -12.27 -4.78 -1.58
C LEU A 48 -10.99 -4.04 -1.21
N PHE A 49 -9.93 -4.76 -0.84
CA PHE A 49 -8.64 -4.15 -0.56
C PHE A 49 -8.07 -3.43 -1.79
N ASN A 50 -8.10 -4.06 -2.96
CA ASN A 50 -7.66 -3.44 -4.20
C ASN A 50 -8.48 -2.18 -4.56
N LEU A 51 -9.79 -2.17 -4.26
CA LEU A 51 -10.62 -0.99 -4.44
C LEU A 51 -10.15 0.18 -3.56
N TYR A 52 -9.82 -0.08 -2.29
CA TYR A 52 -9.24 0.94 -1.39
C TYR A 52 -7.87 1.41 -1.86
N ALA A 53 -6.99 0.49 -2.25
CA ALA A 53 -5.66 0.83 -2.76
C ALA A 53 -5.77 1.69 -4.03
N GLU A 54 -6.69 1.38 -4.93
CA GLU A 54 -6.96 2.18 -6.12
C GLU A 54 -7.54 3.56 -5.78
N TYR A 55 -8.45 3.64 -4.80
CA TYR A 55 -8.96 4.91 -4.31
C TYR A 55 -7.85 5.82 -3.77
N ILE A 56 -6.94 5.28 -2.95
CA ILE A 56 -5.76 5.99 -2.45
C ILE A 56 -4.93 6.52 -3.63
N MET A 57 -4.56 5.64 -4.56
CA MET A 57 -3.65 5.99 -5.66
C MET A 57 -4.23 7.00 -6.65
N ARG A 58 -5.56 7.04 -6.82
CA ARG A 58 -6.21 8.08 -7.62
C ARG A 58 -6.20 9.43 -6.91
N ASN A 59 -6.37 9.44 -5.60
CA ASN A 59 -6.38 10.67 -4.83
C ASN A 59 -4.98 11.28 -4.63
N THR A 60 -3.91 10.49 -4.77
CA THR A 60 -2.54 11.02 -4.73
C THR A 60 -2.15 11.82 -5.97
N ALA A 61 -2.98 11.80 -7.03
CA ALA A 61 -2.77 12.52 -8.30
C ALA A 61 -1.40 12.23 -8.94
N LEU A 62 -0.88 11.01 -8.78
CA LEU A 62 0.43 10.63 -9.30
C LEU A 62 0.49 10.61 -10.83
N GLU A 63 -0.64 10.33 -11.49
CA GLU A 63 -0.73 10.36 -12.95
C GLU A 63 -0.59 11.78 -13.52
N GLU A 64 -1.00 12.79 -12.75
CA GLU A 64 -0.93 14.20 -13.15
C GLU A 64 0.45 14.82 -12.88
N ALA A 65 1.19 14.28 -11.90
CA ALA A 65 2.42 14.86 -11.38
C ALA A 65 3.65 14.76 -12.32
N GLN A 66 3.55 14.05 -13.46
CA GLN A 66 4.68 13.69 -14.35
C GLN A 66 5.88 13.02 -13.64
N VAL A 67 5.74 12.62 -12.38
CA VAL A 67 6.75 11.86 -11.63
C VAL A 67 6.69 10.40 -12.06
N GLY A 68 7.84 9.75 -12.22
CA GLY A 68 7.95 8.35 -12.63
C GLY A 68 9.21 8.10 -13.46
N ILE A 69 9.37 6.87 -13.93
CA ILE A 69 10.45 6.47 -14.83
C ILE A 69 9.85 6.17 -16.21
N LYS A 70 10.46 6.69 -17.27
CA LYS A 70 10.02 6.42 -18.65
C LYS A 70 10.54 5.07 -19.15
N ILE A 71 9.64 4.14 -19.40
CA ILE A 71 9.95 2.83 -20.00
C ILE A 71 9.14 2.66 -21.28
N ALA A 72 9.83 2.44 -22.41
CA ALA A 72 9.20 2.26 -23.73
C ALA A 72 8.17 3.37 -24.08
N GLY A 73 8.49 4.63 -23.73
CA GLY A 73 7.62 5.79 -23.98
C GLY A 73 6.43 5.93 -23.04
N ARG A 74 6.31 5.10 -22.00
CA ARG A 74 5.28 5.20 -20.95
C ARG A 74 5.92 5.63 -19.64
N ASN A 75 5.25 6.50 -18.90
CA ASN A 75 5.67 6.87 -17.55
C ASN A 75 5.18 5.81 -16.55
N ILE A 76 6.08 5.23 -15.77
CA ILE A 76 5.75 4.25 -14.73
C ILE A 76 6.17 4.84 -13.38
N ASN A 77 5.18 5.11 -12.53
CA ASN A 77 5.39 5.77 -11.24
C ASN A 77 5.13 4.86 -10.05
N ASN A 78 4.43 3.73 -10.25
CA ASN A 78 4.17 2.76 -9.20
C ASN A 78 4.02 1.33 -9.74
N LEU A 79 4.35 0.36 -8.89
CA LEU A 79 3.98 -1.05 -9.00
C LEU A 79 3.25 -1.45 -7.73
N ARG A 80 2.19 -2.25 -7.86
CA ARG A 80 1.31 -2.59 -6.75
C ARG A 80 0.94 -4.06 -6.81
N HIS A 81 1.00 -4.72 -5.67
CA HIS A 81 0.55 -6.09 -5.53
C HIS A 81 0.16 -6.37 -4.08
N ALA A 82 -1.08 -6.81 -3.88
CA ALA A 82 -1.65 -6.92 -2.54
C ALA A 82 -1.37 -5.62 -1.75
N ASP A 83 -0.80 -5.74 -0.56
CA ASP A 83 -0.42 -4.65 0.33
C ASP A 83 0.94 -3.99 0.00
N ASP A 84 1.74 -4.58 -0.88
CA ASP A 84 3.01 -4.00 -1.30
C ASP A 84 2.83 -2.95 -2.41
N THR A 85 3.43 -1.78 -2.21
CA THR A 85 3.49 -0.70 -3.21
C THR A 85 4.93 -0.22 -3.37
N THR A 86 5.42 -0.24 -4.60
CA THR A 86 6.70 0.37 -4.99
C THR A 86 6.43 1.66 -5.74
N LEU A 87 7.02 2.76 -5.28
CA LEU A 87 7.01 4.04 -5.99
C LEU A 87 8.33 4.23 -6.73
N MET A 88 8.29 4.87 -7.89
CA MET A 88 9.45 5.10 -8.76
C MET A 88 9.50 6.55 -9.22
N ALA A 89 10.71 7.11 -9.29
CA ALA A 89 11.00 8.46 -9.74
C ALA A 89 12.44 8.53 -10.30
N GLU A 90 12.78 9.60 -11.02
CA GLU A 90 14.14 9.79 -11.57
C GLU A 90 15.13 10.36 -10.54
N SER A 91 14.63 10.92 -9.43
CA SER A 91 15.44 11.45 -8.33
C SER A 91 14.82 11.21 -6.95
N GLU A 92 15.64 11.31 -5.90
CA GLU A 92 15.18 11.23 -4.51
C GLU A 92 14.19 12.36 -4.18
N GLU A 93 14.46 13.56 -4.69
CA GLU A 93 13.63 14.75 -4.53
C GLU A 93 12.23 14.55 -5.12
N GLU A 94 12.15 13.97 -6.31
CA GLU A 94 10.88 13.65 -6.96
C GLU A 94 10.10 12.55 -6.23
N LEU A 95 10.78 11.61 -5.56
CA LEU A 95 10.13 10.51 -4.83
C LEU A 95 9.44 10.98 -3.54
N LYS A 96 9.94 12.04 -2.90
CA LYS A 96 9.44 12.54 -1.61
C LYS A 96 7.97 12.95 -1.67
N SER A 97 7.55 13.68 -2.70
CA SER A 97 6.17 14.16 -2.81
C SER A 97 5.13 13.03 -2.98
N PRO A 98 5.31 12.08 -3.93
CA PRO A 98 4.50 10.87 -4.04
C PRO A 98 4.34 10.11 -2.74
N LEU A 99 5.45 9.88 -2.04
CA LEU A 99 5.48 9.08 -0.83
C LEU A 99 4.70 9.73 0.31
N MET A 100 4.85 11.05 0.50
CA MET A 100 4.07 11.80 1.48
C MET A 100 2.58 11.80 1.14
N LYS A 101 2.21 11.97 -0.13
CA LYS A 101 0.79 11.91 -0.53
C LYS A 101 0.18 10.54 -0.31
N VAL A 102 0.89 9.45 -0.66
CA VAL A 102 0.42 8.08 -0.43
C VAL A 102 0.19 7.85 1.06
N LYS A 103 1.10 8.32 1.92
CA LYS A 103 0.95 8.26 3.36
C LYS A 103 -0.31 9.01 3.83
N GLU A 104 -0.47 10.27 3.43
CA GLU A 104 -1.62 11.10 3.82
C GLU A 104 -2.97 10.52 3.36
N GLU A 105 -3.06 10.05 2.11
CA GLU A 105 -4.29 9.43 1.59
C GLU A 105 -4.58 8.07 2.23
N SER A 106 -3.55 7.31 2.58
CA SER A 106 -3.71 6.02 3.30
C SER A 106 -4.27 6.23 4.70
N GLU A 107 -3.78 7.23 5.43
CA GLU A 107 -4.24 7.53 6.79
C GLU A 107 -5.73 7.92 6.84
N LYS A 108 -6.25 8.58 5.79
CA LYS A 108 -7.68 8.93 5.66
C LYS A 108 -8.59 7.70 5.63
N VAL A 109 -8.08 6.55 5.18
CA VAL A 109 -8.82 5.28 5.14
C VAL A 109 -8.33 4.29 6.19
N ALA A 110 -7.65 4.79 7.24
CA ALA A 110 -7.12 4.01 8.36
C ALA A 110 -6.09 2.93 7.96
N LEU A 111 -5.40 3.12 6.84
CA LEU A 111 -4.19 2.37 6.49
C LEU A 111 -2.96 3.18 6.93
N LYS A 112 -1.97 2.49 7.50
CA LYS A 112 -0.74 3.11 7.97
C LYS A 112 0.44 2.55 7.19
N LEU A 113 1.27 3.44 6.66
CA LEU A 113 2.54 3.07 6.04
C LEU A 113 3.51 2.58 7.12
N ASN A 114 4.10 1.40 6.92
CA ASN A 114 5.10 0.86 7.83
C ASN A 114 6.48 1.39 7.44
N ILE A 115 6.91 2.48 8.08
CA ILE A 115 8.16 3.17 7.75
C ILE A 115 9.38 2.26 7.99
N GLN A 116 9.35 1.41 9.02
CA GLN A 116 10.44 0.48 9.34
C GLN A 116 10.67 -0.57 8.25
N GLU A 117 9.58 -1.04 7.62
CA GLU A 117 9.63 -1.99 6.51
C GLU A 117 9.82 -1.31 5.15
N THR A 118 9.61 0.00 5.07
CA THR A 118 9.83 0.76 3.83
C THR A 118 11.33 0.85 3.56
N LYS A 119 11.72 0.58 2.30
CA LYS A 119 13.11 0.63 1.84
C LYS A 119 13.21 1.54 0.62
N ILE A 120 14.36 2.21 0.46
CA ILE A 120 14.69 2.94 -0.77
C ILE A 120 15.84 2.22 -1.48
N MET A 121 15.75 2.16 -2.80
CA MET A 121 16.79 1.64 -3.68
C MET A 121 17.05 2.67 -4.77
N ALA A 122 18.32 3.00 -5.01
CA ALA A 122 18.73 3.89 -6.09
C ALA A 122 20.00 3.36 -6.76
N SER A 123 20.22 3.79 -8.00
CA SER A 123 21.45 3.50 -8.76
C SER A 123 22.63 4.32 -8.24
N ASP A 124 22.38 5.56 -7.82
CA ASP A 124 23.41 6.47 -7.29
C ASP A 124 23.40 6.50 -5.75
N PRO A 125 24.51 6.90 -5.11
CA PRO A 125 24.57 7.04 -3.66
C PRO A 125 23.50 8.01 -3.14
N ILE A 126 22.70 7.54 -2.17
CA ILE A 126 21.67 8.34 -1.52
C ILE A 126 22.27 8.97 -0.25
N THR A 127 22.04 10.26 -0.06
CA THR A 127 22.60 11.05 1.05
C THR A 127 21.89 10.87 2.39
N SER A 128 20.97 9.90 2.50
CA SER A 128 19.97 9.65 3.54
C SER A 128 18.62 10.34 3.31
N SER A 129 17.56 9.54 3.40
CA SER A 129 16.17 9.99 3.29
C SER A 129 15.46 9.75 4.63
N GLN A 130 14.74 10.77 5.10
CA GLN A 130 13.93 10.68 6.31
C GLN A 130 12.46 10.94 5.99
N ILE A 131 11.57 10.21 6.67
CA ILE A 131 10.12 10.46 6.69
C ILE A 131 9.70 10.51 8.14
N ASP A 132 8.97 11.57 8.53
CA ASP A 132 8.55 11.80 9.92
C ASP A 132 9.69 11.76 10.95
N GLY A 133 10.92 12.07 10.54
CA GLY A 133 12.10 11.98 11.39
C GLY A 133 12.62 10.55 11.61
N GLU A 134 12.01 9.54 10.99
CA GLU A 134 12.53 8.17 10.91
C GLU A 134 13.39 8.02 9.64
N THR A 135 14.58 7.43 9.80
CA THR A 135 15.48 7.13 8.67
C THR A 135 14.97 5.92 7.91
N ILE A 136 14.83 6.06 6.59
CA ILE A 136 14.50 4.92 5.73
C ILE A 136 15.77 4.17 5.37
N GLU A 137 15.71 2.84 5.47
CA GLU A 137 16.84 2.00 5.09
C GLU A 137 17.05 2.03 3.57
N THR A 138 18.30 2.26 3.17
CA THR A 138 18.74 2.16 1.77
C THR A 138 19.28 0.76 1.49
N VAL A 139 18.75 0.12 0.46
CA VAL A 139 19.11 -1.25 0.07
C VAL A 139 19.73 -1.29 -1.33
N THR A 140 20.66 -2.22 -1.55
CA THR A 140 21.31 -2.43 -2.86
C THR A 140 20.56 -3.41 -3.77
N GLY A 141 19.56 -4.09 -3.22
CA GLY A 141 18.67 -4.98 -3.94
C GLY A 141 17.35 -5.13 -3.22
N LEU A 142 16.30 -5.38 -3.99
CA LEU A 142 14.94 -5.53 -3.49
C LEU A 142 14.31 -6.78 -4.09
N TYR A 143 13.74 -7.62 -3.24
CA TYR A 143 12.94 -8.75 -3.67
C TYR A 143 11.50 -8.29 -3.84
N PHE A 144 11.06 -8.15 -5.09
CA PHE A 144 9.66 -7.86 -5.40
C PHE A 144 9.04 -9.12 -6.01
N HIS A 145 8.13 -9.78 -5.28
CA HIS A 145 7.48 -11.03 -5.71
C HIS A 145 8.44 -12.17 -6.10
N GLY A 146 9.51 -12.36 -5.33
CA GLY A 146 10.49 -13.42 -5.60
C GLY A 146 11.42 -13.12 -6.79
N LEU A 147 11.26 -11.97 -7.45
CA LEU A 147 12.25 -11.44 -8.38
C LEU A 147 13.25 -10.59 -7.60
N GLN A 148 14.51 -11.00 -7.65
CA GLN A 148 15.60 -10.23 -7.08
C GLN A 148 15.99 -9.12 -8.05
N ASN A 149 15.67 -7.89 -7.68
CA ASN A 149 16.12 -6.72 -8.41
C ASN A 149 17.45 -6.25 -7.81
N HIS A 150 18.45 -6.08 -8.66
CA HIS A 150 19.72 -5.46 -8.32
C HIS A 150 19.88 -4.19 -9.14
N CYS A 151 20.35 -3.11 -8.52
CA CYS A 151 20.84 -1.96 -9.27
C CYS A 151 22.20 -2.35 -9.85
N ARG A 152 22.21 -2.84 -11.08
CA ARG A 152 23.41 -2.99 -11.91
C ARG A 152 23.12 -2.38 -13.27
N TRP A 153 23.62 -1.17 -13.48
CA TRP A 153 23.75 -0.57 -14.81
C TRP A 153 25.23 -0.47 -15.14
#